data_AF-A0A6A6LWI7-F1
#
_entry.id   AF-A0A6A6LWI7-F1
#
_cell.length_a   1.000
_cell.length_b   1.000
_cell.length_c   1.000
_cell.angle_alpha   90.00
_cell.angle_beta   90.00
_cell.angle_gamma   90.00
#
_symmetry.space_group_name_H-M   'P 1'
#
loop_
_entity.id
_entity.type
_entity.pdbx_description
1 polymer ?
#
loop_
_entity_poly.entity_id
_entity_poly.type
_entity_poly.pdbx_seq_one_letter_code
_entity_poly.pdbx_strand_id
1 'polypeptide(L)'
;MSISDHYKPLRDLMASLPPHEKVIIVGHSFGGLAISQAMERFPHKISVGVFLTALMPGPSLNASTVYQESSRRQGDQLDNRYTYGDGPKSPPTTLTLGPIQLKSRLYELSPIEL
;
A
#
# COMPACT_ATOMS: atom_id res chain seq x y z
N MET A 1 0.29 -3.96 -15.83
CA MET A 1 1.53 -3.78 -15.05
C MET A 1 1.43 -4.66 -13.82
N SER A 2 2.41 -5.53 -13.55
CA SER A 2 2.36 -6.41 -12.38
C SER A 2 2.82 -5.69 -11.11
N ILE A 3 2.47 -6.23 -9.94
CA ILE A 3 2.97 -5.69 -8.66
C ILE A 3 4.50 -5.81 -8.54
N SER A 4 5.09 -6.82 -9.19
CA SER A 4 6.54 -7.00 -9.25
C SER A 4 7.23 -5.88 -10.05
N ASP A 5 6.59 -5.41 -11.13
CA ASP A 5 7.08 -4.28 -11.92
C ASP A 5 7.04 -3.00 -11.09
N HIS A 6 5.99 -2.81 -10.29
CA HIS A 6 5.85 -1.66 -9.40
C HIS A 6 6.93 -1.63 -8.30
N TYR A 7 7.37 -2.80 -7.81
CA TYR A 7 8.41 -2.90 -6.78
C TYR A 7 9.84 -2.88 -7.34
N LYS A 8 10.00 -2.97 -8.66
CA LYS A 8 11.32 -2.98 -9.31
C LYS A 8 12.19 -1.77 -8.93
N PRO A 9 11.70 -0.52 -8.94
CA PRO A 9 12.54 0.63 -8.59
C PRO A 9 13.11 0.54 -7.17
N LEU A 10 12.30 0.11 -6.19
CA LEU A 10 12.76 -0.08 -4.82
C LEU A 10 13.79 -1.23 -4.75
N ARG A 11 13.54 -2.35 -5.42
CA ARG A 11 14.48 -3.48 -5.45
C ARG A 11 15.82 -3.09 -6.06
N ASP A 12 15.80 -2.34 -7.16
CA ASP A 12 17.00 -1.90 -7.85
C ASP A 12 17.81 -0.92 -6.97
N LEU A 13 17.14 -0.01 -6.26
CA LEU A 13 17.76 0.84 -5.25
C LEU A 13 18.41 0.02 -4.13
N MET A 14 17.68 -0.94 -3.55
CA MET A 14 18.23 -1.79 -2.48
C MET A 14 19.42 -2.62 -2.98
N ALA A 15 19.40 -3.07 -4.22
CA ALA A 15 20.51 -3.80 -4.83
C ALA A 15 21.75 -2.92 -5.02
N SER A 16 21.59 -1.65 -5.38
CA SER A 16 22.70 -0.72 -5.64
C SER A 16 23.42 -0.21 -4.38
N LEU A 17 22.81 -0.33 -3.19
CA LEU A 17 23.44 0.09 -1.94
C LEU A 17 24.79 -0.63 -1.69
N PRO A 18 25.84 0.07 -1.22
CA PRO A 18 27.10 -0.54 -0.82
C PRO A 18 26.95 -1.60 0.29
N PRO A 19 27.87 -2.58 0.42
CA PRO A 19 27.76 -3.67 1.39
C PRO A 19 27.62 -3.26 2.87
N HIS A 20 28.14 -2.09 3.24
CA HIS A 20 28.14 -1.58 4.62
C HIS A 20 27.07 -0.53 4.89
N GLU A 21 26.31 -0.14 3.86
CA GLU A 21 25.27 0.86 3.99
C GLU A 21 23.95 0.21 4.40
N LYS A 22 23.27 0.82 5.39
CA LYS A 22 21.94 0.42 5.83
C LYS A 22 21.00 1.60 5.75
N VAL A 23 19.76 1.33 5.34
CA VAL A 23 18.71 2.34 5.25
C VAL A 23 17.62 2.10 6.28
N ILE A 24 16.94 3.19 6.66
CA ILE A 24 15.63 3.13 7.28
C ILE A 24 14.62 3.19 6.14
N ILE A 25 13.79 2.16 6.01
CA ILE A 25 12.77 2.11 4.97
C ILE A 25 11.40 2.43 5.56
N VAL A 26 10.66 3.33 4.93
CA VAL A 26 9.34 3.76 5.38
C VAL A 26 8.31 3.43 4.30
N GLY A 27 7.34 2.59 4.63
CA GLY A 27 6.24 2.23 3.74
C GLY A 27 4.95 2.84 4.24
N HIS A 28 4.23 3.54 3.36
CA HIS A 28 2.93 4.13 3.65
C HIS A 28 1.81 3.33 2.97
N SER A 29 0.70 3.07 3.65
CA SER A 29 -0.46 2.37 3.07
C SER A 29 -0.07 1.02 2.41
N PHE A 30 -0.36 0.82 1.12
CA PHE A 30 0.08 -0.37 0.36
C PHE A 30 1.60 -0.49 0.22
N GLY A 31 2.35 0.60 0.42
CA GLY A 31 3.81 0.60 0.46
C GLY A 31 4.37 -0.35 1.52
N GLY A 32 3.59 -0.67 2.56
CA GLY A 32 3.94 -1.71 3.53
C GLY A 32 4.24 -3.08 2.88
N LEU A 33 3.50 -3.46 1.83
CA LEU A 33 3.77 -4.69 1.08
C LEU A 33 5.10 -4.64 0.32
N ALA A 34 5.44 -3.46 -0.22
CA ALA A 34 6.70 -3.26 -0.93
C ALA A 34 7.90 -3.35 0.02
N ILE A 35 7.83 -2.70 1.18
CA ILE A 35 8.91 -2.74 2.16
C ILE A 35 9.06 -4.11 2.80
N SER A 36 7.97 -4.85 3.05
CA SER A 36 8.04 -6.23 3.54
C SER A 36 8.80 -7.13 2.57
N GLN A 37 8.55 -6.99 1.26
CA GLN A 37 9.34 -7.72 0.25
C GLN A 37 10.82 -7.31 0.26
N ALA A 38 11.12 -6.01 0.42
CA ALA A 38 12.50 -5.53 0.51
C ALA A 38 13.20 -6.08 1.76
N MET A 39 12.50 -6.19 2.89
CA MET A 39 12.99 -6.77 4.13
C MET A 39 13.31 -8.26 3.99
N GLU A 40 12.50 -9.02 3.27
CA GLU A 40 12.78 -10.44 2.98
C GLU A 40 14.01 -10.61 2.06
N ARG A 41 14.16 -9.74 1.05
CA ARG A 41 15.22 -9.87 0.03
C ARG A 41 16.57 -9.28 0.46
N PHE A 42 16.55 -8.19 1.23
CA PHE A 42 17.75 -7.43 1.61
C PHE A 42 17.83 -7.19 3.13
N PRO A 43 17.65 -8.21 3.98
CA PRO A 43 17.57 -8.03 5.43
C PRO A 43 18.84 -7.38 6.01
N HIS A 44 20.01 -7.59 5.40
CA HIS A 44 21.28 -7.02 5.86
C HIS A 44 21.46 -5.53 5.50
N LYS A 45 20.66 -5.00 4.58
CA LYS A 45 20.74 -3.60 4.11
C LYS A 45 19.71 -2.68 4.77
N ILE A 46 18.90 -3.20 5.68
CA ILE A 46 17.85 -2.44 6.36
C ILE A 46 18.16 -2.41 7.85
N SER A 47 18.25 -1.21 8.42
CA SER A 47 18.43 -1.04 9.87
C SER A 47 17.07 -1.07 10.59
N VAL A 48 16.07 -0.40 10.02
CA VAL A 48 14.71 -0.31 10.57
C VAL A 48 13.69 -0.27 9.42
N GLY A 49 12.60 -1.03 9.57
CA GLY A 49 11.41 -0.92 8.73
C GLY A 49 10.29 -0.20 9.48
N VAL A 50 9.74 0.86 8.88
CA VAL A 50 8.66 1.69 9.46
C VAL A 50 7.40 1.53 8.61
N PHE A 51 6.33 1.05 9.24
CA PHE A 51 5.01 0.89 8.63
C PHE A 51 4.12 2.08 9.04
N LEU A 52 4.07 3.11 8.21
CA LEU A 52 3.26 4.29 8.46
C LEU A 52 1.85 4.08 7.89
N THR A 53 0.85 3.88 8.77
CA THR A 53 -0.54 3.60 8.37
C THR A 53 -0.63 2.55 7.24
N ALA A 54 0.22 1.53 7.33
CA ALA A 54 0.54 0.62 6.23
C ALA A 54 0.13 -0.82 6.50
N LEU A 55 -0.02 -1.61 5.42
CA LEU A 55 -0.21 -3.05 5.52
C LEU A 55 1.09 -3.70 6.01
N MET A 56 1.03 -4.44 7.10
CA MET A 56 2.20 -5.08 7.71
C MET A 56 2.06 -6.60 7.70
N PRO A 57 2.34 -7.28 6.56
CA PRO A 57 2.48 -8.73 6.55
C PRO A 57 3.75 -9.15 7.29
N GLY A 58 3.77 -10.38 7.76
CA GLY A 58 4.89 -10.97 8.46
C GLY A 58 5.02 -12.47 8.19
N PRO A 59 6.04 -13.13 8.77
CA PRO A 59 6.34 -14.54 8.47
C PRO A 59 5.18 -15.51 8.74
N SER A 60 4.35 -15.21 9.74
CA SER A 60 3.16 -15.98 10.11
C SER A 60 1.84 -15.36 9.64
N LEU A 61 1.89 -14.18 8.98
CA LEU A 61 0.73 -13.40 8.60
C LEU A 61 0.87 -12.95 7.14
N ASN A 62 0.26 -13.71 6.23
CA ASN A 62 0.38 -13.48 4.81
C ASN A 62 -0.32 -12.16 4.36
N ALA A 63 0.10 -11.64 3.21
CA ALA A 63 -0.41 -10.37 2.68
C ALA A 63 -1.92 -10.38 2.37
N SER A 64 -2.50 -11.50 1.93
CA SER A 64 -3.93 -11.55 1.61
C SER A 64 -4.79 -11.47 2.87
N THR A 65 -4.39 -12.13 3.96
CA THR A 65 -5.06 -12.03 5.27
C THR A 65 -5.02 -10.60 5.80
N VAL A 66 -3.86 -9.93 5.76
CA VAL A 66 -3.73 -8.52 6.19
C VAL A 66 -4.62 -7.62 5.35
N TYR A 67 -4.62 -7.81 4.04
CA TYR A 67 -5.45 -7.02 3.14
C TYR A 67 -6.95 -7.22 3.39
N GLN A 68 -7.40 -8.47 3.55
CA GLN A 68 -8.80 -8.80 3.83
C GLN A 68 -9.26 -8.19 5.14
N GLU A 69 -8.47 -8.31 6.22
CA GLU A 69 -8.82 -7.72 7.51
C GLU A 69 -8.81 -6.19 7.47
N SER A 70 -7.86 -5.58 6.75
CA SER A 70 -7.84 -4.13 6.52
C SER A 70 -9.09 -3.66 5.78
N SER A 71 -9.49 -4.37 4.71
CA SER A 71 -10.70 -4.08 3.96
C SER A 71 -11.96 -4.25 4.81
N ARG A 72 -12.02 -5.31 5.64
CA ARG A 72 -13.12 -5.53 6.58
C ARG A 72 -13.27 -4.39 7.58
N ARG A 73 -12.15 -3.87 8.12
CA ARG A 73 -12.14 -2.73 9.05
C ARG A 73 -12.52 -1.41 8.37
N GLN A 74 -12.17 -1.24 7.10
CA GLN A 74 -12.60 -0.08 6.31
C GLN A 74 -14.12 -0.08 6.07
N GLY A 75 -14.80 -1.23 6.13
CA GLY A 75 -16.26 -1.29 6.07
C GLY A 75 -16.84 -0.90 4.70
N ASP A 76 -18.07 -0.38 4.70
CA ASP A 76 -18.79 -0.04 3.45
C ASP A 76 -18.05 1.03 2.62
N GLN A 77 -18.06 0.86 1.30
CA GLN A 77 -17.46 1.81 0.36
C GLN A 77 -18.33 3.04 0.11
N LEU A 78 -19.53 3.10 0.71
CA LEU A 78 -20.46 4.22 0.63
C LEU A 78 -20.77 4.56 -0.84
N ASP A 79 -20.45 5.77 -1.27
CA ASP A 79 -20.70 6.29 -2.61
C ASP A 79 -19.49 6.20 -3.55
N ASN A 80 -18.46 5.43 -3.18
CA ASN A 80 -17.34 5.14 -4.07
C ASN A 80 -17.81 4.38 -5.32
N ARG A 81 -17.15 4.65 -6.45
CA ARG A 81 -17.50 4.04 -7.74
C ARG A 81 -16.30 3.43 -8.43
N TYR A 82 -16.45 2.18 -8.83
CA TYR A 82 -15.54 1.54 -9.77
C TYR A 82 -15.95 1.83 -11.21
N THR A 83 -14.96 2.04 -12.07
CA THR A 83 -15.16 2.13 -13.52
C THR A 83 -14.30 1.09 -14.23
N TYR A 84 -14.80 0.62 -15.37
CA TYR A 84 -14.25 -0.51 -16.11
C TYR A 84 -13.84 -0.05 -17.51
N GLY A 85 -12.73 0.68 -17.61
CA GLY A 85 -12.25 1.25 -18.87
C GLY A 85 -11.96 0.20 -19.95
N ASP A 86 -11.52 -0.99 -19.53
CA ASP A 86 -11.22 -2.13 -20.40
C ASP A 86 -12.45 -3.03 -20.67
N GLY A 87 -13.65 -2.54 -20.35
CA GLY A 87 -14.94 -3.20 -20.58
C GLY A 87 -15.56 -3.85 -19.34
N PRO A 88 -16.89 -4.07 -19.31
CA PRO A 88 -17.62 -4.44 -18.09
C PRO A 88 -17.27 -5.81 -17.47
N LYS A 89 -16.62 -6.69 -18.23
CA LYS A 89 -16.18 -8.02 -17.77
C LYS A 89 -14.71 -8.04 -17.31
N SER A 90 -13.99 -6.94 -17.51
CA SER A 90 -12.60 -6.77 -17.08
C SER A 90 -12.55 -6.34 -15.60
N PRO A 91 -11.40 -6.47 -14.92
CA PRO A 91 -11.22 -5.88 -13.59
C PRO A 91 -11.43 -4.35 -13.61
N PRO A 92 -11.77 -3.72 -12.47
CA PRO A 92 -11.92 -2.28 -12.41
C PRO A 92 -10.59 -1.59 -12.71
N THR A 93 -10.63 -0.58 -13.57
CA THR A 93 -9.44 0.20 -13.97
C THR A 93 -9.19 1.35 -13.02
N THR A 94 -10.25 1.88 -12.41
CA THR A 94 -10.21 3.07 -11.58
C THR A 94 -11.26 3.00 -10.48
N LEU A 95 -10.88 3.50 -9.30
CA LEU A 95 -11.76 3.72 -8.15
C LEU A 95 -11.89 5.22 -7.95
N THR A 96 -13.12 5.74 -8.02
CA THR A 96 -13.45 7.12 -7.67
C THR A 96 -13.96 7.16 -6.24
N LEU A 97 -13.34 7.98 -5.40
CA LEU A 97 -13.83 8.20 -4.04
C LEU A 97 -15.02 9.16 -4.07
N GLY A 98 -16.15 8.73 -3.50
CA GLY A 98 -17.37 9.52 -3.48
C GLY A 98 -17.34 10.62 -2.42
N PRO A 99 -18.09 11.72 -2.59
CA PRO A 99 -18.12 12.83 -1.63
C PRO A 99 -18.53 12.41 -0.20
N ILE A 100 -19.41 11.42 -0.02
CA ILE A 100 -19.81 10.93 1.30
C ILE A 100 -18.64 10.18 1.95
N GLN A 101 -17.95 9.29 1.21
CA GLN A 101 -16.74 8.62 1.70
C GLN A 101 -15.64 9.61 2.06
N LEU A 102 -15.37 10.59 1.18
CA LEU A 102 -14.35 11.61 1.42
C LEU A 102 -14.65 12.40 2.69
N LYS A 103 -15.88 12.91 2.84
CA LYS A 103 -16.30 13.69 4.01
C LYS A 103 -16.25 12.89 5.30
N SER A 104 -16.74 11.65 5.28
CA SER A 104 -16.93 10.84 6.49
C SER A 104 -15.67 10.13 6.97
N ARG A 105 -14.66 9.92 6.12
CA ARG A 105 -13.50 9.07 6.50
C ARG A 105 -12.13 9.61 6.13
N LEU A 106 -12.01 10.49 5.13
CA LEU A 106 -10.71 11.02 4.71
C LEU A 106 -10.49 12.45 5.18
N TYR A 107 -11.54 13.27 5.15
CA TYR A 107 -11.50 14.68 5.50
C TYR A 107 -12.35 15.02 6.72
N GLU A 108 -12.66 14.03 7.56
CA GLU A 108 -13.51 14.24 8.74
C GLU A 108 -12.89 15.23 9.75
N LEU A 109 -11.54 15.34 9.75
CA LEU A 109 -10.78 16.26 10.59
C LEU A 109 -10.21 17.45 9.80
N SER A 110 -10.56 17.57 8.51
CA SER A 110 -10.13 18.72 7.71
C SER A 110 -10.94 19.97 8.08
N PRO A 111 -10.33 21.17 7.99
CA PRO A 111 -11.06 22.41 8.10
C PRO A 111 -12.19 22.46 7.07
N ILE A 112 -13.26 23.19 7.38
CA ILE A 112 -14.27 23.54 6.37
C ILE A 112 -13.59 24.48 5.38
N GLU A 113 -13.51 24.07 4.12
CA GLU A 113 -13.12 24.95 3.02
C GLU A 113 -14.19 26.05 2.89
N LEU A 114 -13.78 27.31 3.08
CA LEU A 114 -14.64 28.51 3.01
C LEU A 114 -14.86 28.97 1.56
#